data_AF-A0A485LI17-F1
#
_entry.id   AF-A0A485LI17-F1
#
_cell.length_a   1.000
_cell.length_b   1.000
_cell.length_c   1.000
_cell.angle_alpha   90.00
_cell.angle_beta   90.00
_cell.angle_gamma   90.00
#
_symmetry.space_group_name_H-M   'P 1'
#
loop_
_entity.id
_entity.type
_entity.pdbx_description
1 polymer ?
#
loop_
_entity_poly.entity_id
_entity_poly.type
_entity_poly.pdbx_seq_one_letter_code
_entity_poly.pdbx_strand_id
1 'polypeptide(L)'
;MFGHRYFEQSGDSLGFQFVNGFVRSHGLGVVVTANAMHAIAMGKSLTAGARFVWIRTYLLGLYLDVPIETLNDEFDDAIAAFDSLPSQPCDAHYFDGKPWDIPGVVIPDTTKHALIGTYEPMASTSGTPFAMQMVVTVDGDDLMLQFGAYKRRLIATTRPLTYVWALEWNVMTWGVMAAKPESEHPRLWLTIGQAQAIEFVRTK
;
A
#
# COMPACT_ATOMS: atom_id res chain seq x y z
N MET A 1 3.15 -24.15 -16.32
CA MET A 1 2.46 -24.65 -15.11
C MET A 1 2.28 -26.15 -15.24
N PHE A 2 2.91 -26.96 -14.37
CA PHE A 2 2.87 -28.43 -14.41
C PHE A 2 3.10 -29.03 -15.82
N GLY A 3 4.11 -28.56 -16.55
CA GLY A 3 4.41 -29.03 -17.91
C GLY A 3 3.55 -28.41 -19.03
N HIS A 4 2.57 -27.56 -18.72
CA HIS A 4 1.70 -26.91 -19.71
C HIS A 4 2.03 -25.43 -19.95
N ARG A 5 1.72 -24.95 -21.16
CA ARG A 5 1.73 -23.52 -21.50
C ARG A 5 0.70 -22.78 -20.65
N TYR A 6 1.15 -21.68 -20.06
CA TYR A 6 0.45 -20.98 -18.99
C TYR A 6 0.49 -19.47 -19.26
N PHE A 7 -0.64 -18.81 -19.03
CA PHE A 7 -0.79 -17.36 -19.11
C PHE A 7 -1.36 -16.84 -17.80
N GLU A 8 -0.86 -15.71 -17.34
CA GLU A 8 -1.38 -15.05 -16.15
C GLU A 8 -1.45 -13.55 -16.29
N GLN A 9 -2.34 -12.98 -15.51
CA GLN A 9 -2.39 -11.58 -15.13
C GLN A 9 -2.77 -11.53 -13.65
N SER A 10 -2.04 -10.73 -12.91
CA SER A 10 -2.35 -10.38 -11.54
C SER A 10 -2.60 -8.88 -11.43
N GLY A 11 -3.22 -8.49 -10.34
CA GLY A 11 -3.35 -7.09 -10.01
C GLY A 11 -3.70 -6.93 -8.55
N ASP A 12 -3.07 -5.93 -7.96
CA ASP A 12 -3.30 -5.53 -6.59
C ASP A 12 -3.78 -4.08 -6.60
N SER A 13 -4.80 -3.81 -5.79
CA SER A 13 -5.21 -2.48 -5.39
C SER A 13 -5.31 -2.43 -3.88
N LEU A 14 -5.47 -1.23 -3.34
CA LEU A 14 -5.42 -0.99 -1.90
C LEU A 14 -6.38 -1.87 -1.07
N GLY A 15 -7.51 -2.33 -1.63
CA GLY A 15 -8.48 -3.21 -0.93
C GLY A 15 -8.83 -4.49 -1.66
N PHE A 16 -8.12 -4.84 -2.73
CA PHE A 16 -8.47 -5.99 -3.56
C PHE A 16 -7.22 -6.58 -4.21
N GLN A 17 -7.12 -7.91 -4.16
CA GLN A 17 -6.09 -8.66 -4.87
C GLN A 17 -6.75 -9.64 -5.82
N PHE A 18 -6.18 -9.81 -7.00
CA PHE A 18 -6.52 -10.93 -7.86
C PHE A 18 -5.28 -11.52 -8.52
N VAL A 19 -5.35 -12.83 -8.71
CA VAL A 19 -4.41 -13.58 -9.53
C VAL A 19 -5.23 -14.55 -10.37
N ASN A 20 -4.97 -14.57 -11.66
CA ASN A 20 -5.56 -15.56 -12.54
C ASN A 20 -4.50 -16.54 -13.06
N GLY A 21 -4.98 -17.58 -13.73
CA GLY A 21 -4.13 -18.49 -14.48
C GLY A 21 -4.94 -19.22 -15.54
N PHE A 22 -4.42 -19.24 -16.76
CA PHE A 22 -5.06 -19.87 -17.90
C PHE A 22 -4.14 -20.91 -18.55
N VAL A 23 -4.65 -22.13 -18.70
CA VAL A 23 -3.97 -23.25 -19.34
C VAL A 23 -4.76 -23.64 -20.58
N ARG A 24 -4.35 -23.04 -21.71
CA ARG A 24 -5.08 -23.12 -22.98
C ARG A 24 -5.33 -24.54 -23.47
N SER A 25 -4.36 -25.45 -23.27
CA SER A 25 -4.48 -26.84 -23.73
C SER A 25 -5.60 -27.63 -23.04
N HIS A 26 -6.10 -27.15 -21.90
CA HIS A 26 -7.16 -27.80 -21.12
C HIS A 26 -8.45 -26.99 -21.07
N GLY A 27 -8.53 -25.84 -21.76
CA GLY A 27 -9.65 -24.92 -21.61
C GLY A 27 -9.86 -24.47 -20.15
N LEU A 28 -8.80 -24.52 -19.33
CA LEU A 28 -8.85 -24.32 -17.89
C LEU A 28 -8.47 -22.89 -17.54
N GLY A 29 -9.33 -22.23 -16.77
CA GLY A 29 -9.09 -20.91 -16.19
C GLY A 29 -9.39 -20.92 -14.69
N VAL A 30 -8.46 -20.41 -13.89
CA VAL A 30 -8.64 -20.18 -12.46
C VAL A 30 -8.50 -18.69 -12.19
N VAL A 31 -9.40 -18.14 -11.39
CA VAL A 31 -9.30 -16.77 -10.88
C VAL A 31 -9.48 -16.84 -9.37
N VAL A 32 -8.51 -16.31 -8.63
CA VAL A 32 -8.57 -16.17 -7.18
C VAL A 32 -8.64 -14.68 -6.90
N THR A 33 -9.64 -14.28 -6.11
CA THR A 33 -9.85 -12.89 -5.70
C THR A 33 -9.95 -12.81 -4.18
N ALA A 34 -9.37 -11.77 -3.59
CA ALA A 34 -9.59 -11.40 -2.20
C ALA A 34 -10.09 -9.96 -2.12
N ASN A 35 -11.14 -9.73 -1.32
CA ASN A 35 -11.64 -8.41 -0.93
C ASN A 35 -10.87 -7.82 0.27
N ALA A 36 -9.64 -8.30 0.46
CA ALA A 36 -8.71 -7.83 1.46
C ALA A 36 -7.30 -7.92 0.86
N MET A 37 -6.46 -6.96 1.21
CA MET A 37 -5.04 -7.03 0.95
C MET A 37 -4.33 -7.45 2.23
N HIS A 38 -3.26 -8.22 2.09
CA HIS A 38 -2.40 -8.54 3.23
C HIS A 38 -1.66 -7.28 3.70
N ALA A 39 -1.56 -7.10 5.03
CA ALA A 39 -0.87 -5.97 5.65
C ALA A 39 0.60 -5.92 5.21
N ILE A 40 0.96 -4.95 4.37
CA ILE A 40 2.32 -4.84 3.82
C ILE A 40 3.35 -4.52 4.92
N ALA A 41 2.92 -3.79 5.95
CA ALA A 41 3.78 -3.33 7.03
C ALA A 41 4.00 -4.35 8.17
N MET A 42 3.33 -5.51 8.14
CA MET A 42 3.60 -6.59 9.08
C MET A 42 4.48 -7.59 8.36
N GLY A 43 5.74 -7.77 8.75
CA GLY A 43 6.81 -8.48 8.03
C GLY A 43 6.57 -9.92 7.54
N LYS A 44 5.33 -10.40 7.60
CA LYS A 44 4.77 -11.52 6.85
C LYS A 44 4.05 -11.10 5.55
N SER A 45 4.12 -9.84 5.12
CA SER A 45 3.48 -9.35 3.88
C SER A 45 3.84 -10.19 2.66
N LEU A 46 5.13 -10.46 2.46
CA LEU A 46 5.61 -11.28 1.34
C LEU A 46 5.03 -12.69 1.39
N THR A 47 4.83 -13.25 2.59
CA THR A 47 4.32 -14.62 2.74
C THR A 47 2.82 -14.70 2.48
N ALA A 48 2.06 -13.70 2.91
CA ALA A 48 0.63 -13.63 2.62
C ALA A 48 0.35 -13.42 1.12
N GLY A 49 1.13 -12.56 0.45
CA GLY A 49 1.09 -12.42 -1.01
C GLY A 49 1.45 -13.71 -1.74
N ALA A 50 2.51 -14.40 -1.30
CA ALA A 50 2.91 -15.70 -1.87
C ALA A 50 1.82 -16.77 -1.70
N ARG A 51 1.18 -16.87 -0.53
CA ARG A 51 0.06 -17.79 -0.27
C ARG A 51 -1.10 -17.60 -1.24
N PHE A 52 -1.42 -16.35 -1.57
CA PHE A 52 -2.50 -16.04 -2.51
C PHE A 52 -2.21 -16.57 -3.93
N VAL A 53 -0.98 -16.39 -4.41
CA VAL A 53 -0.50 -16.93 -5.69
C VAL A 53 -0.46 -18.47 -5.67
N TRP A 54 -0.10 -19.04 -4.52
CA TRP A 54 -0.03 -20.48 -4.30
C TRP A 54 -1.39 -21.16 -4.30
N ILE A 55 -2.43 -20.56 -3.71
CA ILE A 55 -3.80 -21.08 -3.81
C ILE A 55 -4.19 -21.28 -5.28
N ARG A 56 -3.89 -20.31 -6.15
CA ARG A 56 -4.13 -20.45 -7.59
C ARG A 56 -3.31 -21.59 -8.19
N THR A 57 -2.02 -21.71 -7.87
CA THR A 57 -1.19 -22.81 -8.37
C THR A 57 -1.72 -24.18 -7.94
N TYR A 58 -2.10 -24.34 -6.66
CA TYR A 58 -2.66 -25.57 -6.11
C TYR A 58 -3.97 -25.95 -6.81
N LEU A 59 -4.89 -24.99 -6.96
CA LEU A 59 -6.15 -25.19 -7.69
C LEU A 59 -5.91 -25.60 -9.14
N LEU A 60 -4.98 -24.95 -9.86
CA LEU A 60 -4.62 -25.35 -11.21
C LEU A 60 -4.08 -26.78 -11.26
N GLY A 61 -3.25 -27.17 -10.29
CA GLY A 61 -2.71 -28.53 -10.19
C GLY A 61 -3.80 -29.59 -10.05
N LEU A 62 -4.79 -29.35 -9.20
CA LEU A 62 -5.94 -30.25 -9.02
C LEU A 62 -6.70 -30.48 -10.32
N TYR A 63 -6.95 -29.43 -11.11
CA TYR A 63 -7.65 -29.53 -12.39
C TYR A 63 -6.78 -30.00 -13.56
N LEU A 64 -5.47 -30.17 -13.34
CA LEU A 64 -4.52 -30.74 -14.29
C LEU A 64 -4.11 -32.16 -13.89
N ASP A 65 -4.87 -32.79 -12.98
CA ASP A 65 -4.66 -34.16 -12.49
C ASP A 65 -3.25 -34.38 -11.90
N VAL A 66 -2.64 -33.34 -11.32
CA VAL A 66 -1.42 -33.50 -10.54
C VAL A 66 -1.78 -34.27 -9.26
N PRO A 67 -1.01 -35.32 -8.88
CA PRO A 67 -1.28 -36.05 -7.65
C PRO A 67 -1.32 -35.13 -6.43
N ILE A 68 -2.34 -35.30 -5.57
CA ILE A 68 -2.53 -34.48 -4.36
C ILE A 68 -1.30 -34.55 -3.46
N GLU A 69 -0.66 -35.71 -3.33
CA GLU A 69 0.57 -35.85 -2.54
C GLU A 69 1.69 -34.94 -3.07
N THR A 70 1.86 -34.86 -4.39
CA THR A 70 2.84 -33.94 -5.00
C THR A 70 2.50 -32.47 -4.75
N LEU A 71 1.20 -32.13 -4.80
CA LEU A 71 0.74 -30.78 -4.47
C LEU A 71 0.85 -30.47 -2.98
N ASN A 72 0.75 -31.44 -2.09
CA ASN A 72 0.94 -31.21 -0.66
C ASN A 72 2.44 -31.05 -0.36
N ASP A 73 3.28 -31.95 -0.87
CA ASP A 73 4.73 -31.90 -0.67
C ASP A 73 5.33 -30.55 -1.14
N GLU A 74 4.89 -30.03 -2.29
CA GLU A 74 5.41 -28.76 -2.82
C GLU A 74 4.98 -27.53 -1.99
N PHE A 75 3.84 -27.59 -1.31
CA PHE A 75 3.26 -26.43 -0.62
C PHE A 75 3.42 -26.48 0.89
N ASP A 76 3.41 -27.66 1.50
CA ASP A 76 3.54 -27.84 2.95
C ASP A 76 4.91 -27.38 3.44
N ASP A 77 6.00 -27.74 2.73
CA ASP A 77 7.35 -27.25 3.03
C ASP A 77 7.43 -25.72 2.97
N ALA A 78 6.78 -25.15 1.97
CA ALA A 78 6.81 -23.73 1.70
C ALA A 78 5.95 -22.94 2.72
N ILE A 79 4.80 -23.50 3.14
CA ILE A 79 3.96 -22.96 4.22
C ILE A 79 4.70 -23.08 5.56
N ALA A 80 5.32 -24.22 5.86
CA ALA A 80 6.07 -24.44 7.09
C ALA A 80 7.25 -23.47 7.22
N ALA A 81 7.99 -23.25 6.13
CA ALA A 81 9.06 -22.25 6.08
C ALA A 81 8.53 -20.85 6.43
N PHE A 82 7.36 -20.46 5.92
CA PHE A 82 6.75 -19.17 6.24
C PHE A 82 6.17 -19.07 7.64
N ASP A 83 5.59 -20.14 8.17
CA ASP A 83 5.10 -20.16 9.55
C ASP A 83 6.23 -20.09 10.57
N SER A 84 7.43 -20.58 10.21
CA SER A 84 8.63 -20.46 11.03
C SER A 84 9.18 -19.03 11.14
N LEU A 85 8.78 -18.12 10.24
CA LEU A 85 9.24 -16.73 10.29
C LEU A 85 8.66 -16.01 11.52
N PRO A 86 9.50 -15.24 12.25
CA PRO A 86 9.08 -14.57 13.46
C PRO A 86 7.92 -13.60 13.18
N SER A 87 6.93 -13.57 14.07
CA SER A 87 5.89 -12.54 14.03
C SER A 87 6.52 -11.18 14.28
N GLN A 88 6.19 -10.18 13.46
CA GLN A 88 6.44 -8.80 13.81
C GLN A 88 5.33 -8.29 14.73
N PRO A 89 5.65 -7.45 15.73
CA PRO A 89 4.64 -6.84 16.57
C PRO A 89 3.68 -6.00 15.71
N CYS A 90 2.39 -6.11 16.02
CA CYS A 90 1.36 -5.25 15.44
C CYS A 90 1.60 -3.80 15.89
N ASP A 91 1.36 -2.84 15.00
CA ASP A 91 1.46 -1.42 15.37
C ASP A 91 0.25 -1.03 16.22
N ALA A 92 0.53 -0.65 17.47
CA ALA A 92 -0.44 -0.29 18.50
C ALA A 92 -1.38 0.87 18.10
N HIS A 93 -1.00 1.71 17.13
CA HIS A 93 -1.89 2.76 16.64
C HIS A 93 -3.08 2.20 15.85
N TYR A 94 -2.94 1.00 15.26
CA TYR A 94 -4.04 0.33 14.55
C TYR A 94 -4.81 -0.66 15.42
N PHE A 95 -4.10 -1.37 16.31
CA PHE A 95 -4.68 -2.52 17.01
C PHE A 95 -4.99 -2.26 18.50
N ASP A 96 -4.32 -1.30 19.12
CA ASP A 96 -4.49 -1.01 20.56
C ASP A 96 -5.10 0.38 20.82
N GLY A 97 -5.59 1.05 19.76
CA GLY A 97 -6.21 2.37 19.87
C GLY A 97 -5.26 3.49 20.31
N LYS A 98 -3.94 3.28 20.18
CA LYS A 98 -2.96 4.30 20.53
C LYS A 98 -3.11 5.53 19.62
N PRO A 99 -3.25 6.75 20.16
CA PRO A 99 -3.41 7.94 19.33
C PRO A 99 -2.12 8.25 18.56
N TRP A 100 -2.28 8.77 17.35
CA TRP A 100 -1.16 9.27 16.53
C TRP A 100 -0.59 10.60 17.04
N ASP A 101 -1.39 11.38 17.78
CA ASP A 101 -0.96 12.68 18.30
C ASP A 101 0.15 12.53 19.35
N ILE A 102 1.13 13.42 19.25
CA ILE A 102 2.18 13.57 20.25
C ILE A 102 1.83 14.81 21.09
N PRO A 103 1.61 14.68 22.41
CA PRO A 103 1.26 15.81 23.26
C PRO A 103 2.22 17.00 23.10
N GLY A 104 1.67 18.19 22.86
CA GLY A 104 2.44 19.42 22.67
C GLY A 104 3.10 19.60 21.30
N VAL A 105 2.96 18.63 20.39
CA VAL A 105 3.49 18.72 19.02
C VAL A 105 2.36 19.06 18.07
N VAL A 106 2.43 20.25 17.46
CA VAL A 106 1.41 20.77 16.55
C VAL A 106 2.04 21.33 15.29
N ILE A 107 1.27 21.38 14.19
CA ILE A 107 1.68 22.12 12.99
C ILE A 107 1.45 23.60 13.28
N PRO A 108 2.47 24.48 13.20
CA PRO A 108 2.27 25.91 13.40
C PRO A 108 1.31 26.50 12.36
N ASP A 109 0.50 27.49 12.74
CA ASP A 109 -0.50 28.06 11.83
C ASP A 109 0.13 28.69 10.58
N THR A 110 1.31 29.30 10.70
CA THR A 110 2.07 29.79 9.54
C THR A 110 2.36 28.67 8.56
N THR A 111 2.75 27.49 9.05
CA THR A 111 3.01 26.30 8.24
C THR A 111 1.72 25.74 7.64
N LYS A 112 0.60 25.72 8.39
CA LYS A 112 -0.70 25.28 7.86
C LYS A 112 -1.10 26.13 6.65
N HIS A 113 -1.13 27.45 6.80
CA HIS A 113 -1.48 28.38 5.73
C HIS A 113 -0.52 28.27 4.54
N ALA A 114 0.77 28.16 4.82
CA ALA A 114 1.79 28.01 3.80
C ALA A 114 1.66 26.71 3.00
N LEU A 115 1.01 25.66 3.54
CA LEU A 115 0.80 24.36 2.87
C LEU A 115 -0.56 24.21 2.16
N ILE A 116 -1.52 25.11 2.37
CA ILE A 116 -2.80 25.07 1.66
C ILE A 116 -2.55 25.20 0.15
N GLY A 117 -3.17 24.32 -0.63
CA GLY A 117 -3.07 24.38 -2.07
C GLY A 117 -3.31 23.04 -2.75
N THR A 118 -3.20 23.07 -4.06
CA THR A 118 -3.35 21.93 -4.94
C THR A 118 -2.00 21.56 -5.50
N TYR A 119 -1.64 20.28 -5.44
CA TYR A 119 -0.35 19.77 -5.84
C TYR A 119 -0.48 18.68 -6.89
N GLU A 120 0.36 18.77 -7.91
CA GLU A 120 0.42 17.81 -9.01
C GLU A 120 1.77 17.06 -9.00
N PRO A 121 1.79 15.80 -9.42
CA PRO A 121 2.99 14.98 -9.37
C PRO A 121 3.99 15.53 -10.40
N MET A 122 5.25 15.73 -10.01
CA MET A 122 6.28 15.98 -11.01
C MET A 122 6.36 14.73 -11.88
N ALA A 123 6.18 14.91 -13.20
CA ALA A 123 6.03 13.86 -14.21
C ALA A 123 6.72 12.55 -13.80
N SER A 124 5.91 11.49 -13.64
CA SER A 124 6.45 10.15 -13.46
C SER A 124 7.46 9.86 -14.57
N THR A 125 8.61 9.29 -14.19
CA THR A 125 9.60 8.72 -15.10
C THR A 125 9.01 7.66 -16.05
N SER A 126 7.76 7.24 -15.86
CA SER A 126 7.04 6.27 -16.70
C SER A 126 6.27 6.86 -17.89
N GLY A 127 6.29 8.18 -18.13
CA GLY A 127 5.63 8.79 -19.31
C GLY A 127 4.10 8.65 -19.35
N THR A 128 3.48 8.17 -18.26
CA THR A 128 2.04 8.04 -18.10
C THR A 128 1.56 9.19 -17.23
N PRO A 129 0.63 10.06 -17.69
CA PRO A 129 0.06 11.07 -16.83
C PRO A 129 -0.76 10.37 -15.74
N PHE A 130 -0.16 10.24 -14.56
CA PHE A 130 -0.93 9.91 -13.37
C PHE A 130 -1.81 11.12 -13.07
N ALA A 131 -3.11 11.01 -13.34
CA ALA A 131 -4.11 11.98 -12.90
C ALA A 131 -4.31 11.87 -11.37
N MET A 132 -3.23 12.01 -10.61
CA MET A 132 -3.19 11.86 -9.16
C MET A 132 -2.87 13.22 -8.56
N GLN A 133 -3.87 13.90 -8.03
CA GLN A 133 -3.72 15.22 -7.41
C GLN A 133 -3.78 15.11 -5.88
N MET A 134 -2.96 15.89 -5.20
CA MET A 134 -3.07 16.13 -3.75
C MET A 134 -3.71 17.49 -3.51
N VAL A 135 -4.67 17.56 -2.61
CA VAL A 135 -5.30 18.83 -2.20
C VAL A 135 -5.12 18.98 -0.69
N VAL A 136 -4.49 20.08 -0.29
CA VAL A 136 -4.31 20.44 1.12
C VAL A 136 -5.25 21.59 1.46
N THR A 137 -6.10 21.37 2.46
CA THR A 137 -7.09 22.35 2.96
C THR A 137 -6.97 22.48 4.47
N VAL A 138 -7.51 23.54 5.05
CA VAL A 138 -7.73 23.62 6.50
C VAL A 138 -9.21 23.34 6.79
N ASP A 139 -9.47 22.58 7.85
CA ASP A 139 -10.81 22.33 8.40
C ASP A 139 -10.75 22.49 9.93
N GLY A 140 -11.34 23.56 10.45
CA GLY A 140 -11.11 23.99 11.83
C GLY A 140 -9.62 24.28 12.08
N ASP A 141 -9.05 23.61 13.08
CA ASP A 141 -7.63 23.73 13.44
C ASP A 141 -6.74 22.70 12.69
N ASP A 142 -7.33 21.77 11.95
CA ASP A 142 -6.61 20.68 11.31
C ASP A 142 -6.21 21.01 9.88
N LEU A 143 -4.97 20.67 9.53
CA LEU A 143 -4.50 20.66 8.15
C LEU A 143 -4.90 19.31 7.52
N MET A 144 -5.79 19.35 6.55
CA MET A 144 -6.34 18.17 5.89
C MET A 144 -5.64 17.92 4.57
N LEU A 145 -5.19 16.69 4.34
CA LEU A 145 -4.70 16.22 3.05
C LEU A 145 -5.74 15.30 2.41
N GLN A 146 -6.07 15.60 1.16
CA GLN A 146 -6.86 14.76 0.27
C GLN A 146 -5.99 14.21 -0.86
N PHE A 147 -6.06 12.90 -1.08
CA PHE A 147 -5.43 12.22 -2.21
C PHE A 147 -6.35 11.08 -2.67
N GLY A 148 -6.73 11.11 -3.95
CA GLY A 148 -7.80 10.26 -4.48
C GLY A 148 -9.12 10.50 -3.73
N ALA A 149 -9.76 9.42 -3.29
CA ALA A 149 -11.03 9.46 -2.55
C ALA A 149 -10.86 9.73 -1.03
N TYR A 150 -9.63 9.81 -0.53
CA TYR A 150 -9.35 9.85 0.91
C TYR A 150 -8.99 11.26 1.35
N LYS A 151 -9.64 11.74 2.41
CA LYS A 151 -9.33 13.00 3.09
C LYS A 151 -9.14 12.73 4.59
N ARG A 152 -7.96 13.06 5.12
CA ARG A 152 -7.61 12.91 6.55
C ARG A 152 -6.67 14.03 6.98
N ARG A 153 -6.65 14.33 8.28
CA ARG A 153 -5.73 15.30 8.86
C ARG A 153 -4.28 14.84 8.74
N LEU A 154 -3.37 15.80 8.60
CA LEU A 154 -1.94 15.63 8.74
C LEU A 154 -1.58 15.78 10.21
N ILE A 155 -0.94 14.74 10.76
CA ILE A 155 -0.53 14.69 12.17
C ILE A 155 0.94 15.11 12.27
N ALA A 156 1.23 16.05 13.16
CA ALA A 156 2.59 16.53 13.38
C ALA A 156 3.49 15.43 13.97
N THR A 157 4.75 15.39 13.55
CA THR A 157 5.78 14.58 14.19
C THR A 157 6.76 15.49 14.94
N THR A 158 7.63 14.90 15.78
CA THR A 158 8.72 15.64 16.42
C THR A 158 9.74 16.19 15.42
N ARG A 159 9.73 15.72 14.17
CA ARG A 159 10.55 16.24 13.08
C ARG A 159 9.80 17.36 12.35
N PRO A 160 10.36 18.57 12.25
CA PRO A 160 9.75 19.66 11.50
C PRO A 160 9.45 19.26 10.06
N LEU A 161 8.32 19.75 9.54
CA LEU A 161 7.86 19.50 8.17
C LEU A 161 7.68 18.02 7.79
N THR A 162 7.66 17.13 8.78
CA THR A 162 7.36 15.72 8.61
C THR A 162 6.05 15.42 9.32
N TYR A 163 5.12 14.84 8.58
CA TYR A 163 3.76 14.58 9.03
C TYR A 163 3.40 13.13 8.79
N VAL A 164 2.48 12.63 9.60
CA VAL A 164 1.81 11.35 9.38
C VAL A 164 0.45 11.62 8.74
N TRP A 165 0.19 10.98 7.61
CA TRP A 165 -1.14 10.85 7.05
C TRP A 165 -1.65 9.45 7.36
N ALA A 166 -2.35 9.32 8.48
CA ALA A 166 -2.83 8.05 9.01
C ALA A 166 -4.05 7.57 8.20
N LEU A 167 -3.78 6.90 7.09
CA LEU A 167 -4.78 6.07 6.44
C LEU A 167 -4.82 4.73 7.19
N GLU A 168 -5.97 4.37 7.75
CA GLU A 168 -6.18 3.05 8.37
C GLU A 168 -6.30 1.93 7.33
N TRP A 169 -5.66 2.09 6.17
CA TRP A 169 -5.75 1.16 5.07
C TRP A 169 -4.55 0.23 5.06
N ASN A 170 -4.81 -1.07 5.17
CA ASN A 170 -3.80 -2.13 5.12
C ASN A 170 -2.76 -2.02 6.24
N VAL A 171 -3.12 -1.41 7.38
CA VAL A 171 -2.22 -1.17 8.52
C VAL A 171 -0.98 -0.36 8.08
N MET A 172 -1.15 0.59 7.16
CA MET A 172 -0.06 1.41 6.61
C MET A 172 -0.30 2.89 6.78
N THR A 173 0.64 3.59 7.42
CA THR A 173 0.66 5.05 7.44
C THR A 173 1.51 5.55 6.31
N TRP A 174 1.11 6.69 5.75
CA TRP A 174 1.90 7.34 4.73
C TRP A 174 2.62 8.52 5.36
N GLY A 175 3.93 8.60 5.09
CA GLY A 175 4.73 9.74 5.48
C GLY A 175 4.45 10.89 4.53
N VAL A 176 4.26 12.09 5.05
CA VAL A 176 4.21 13.30 4.24
C VAL A 176 5.34 14.20 4.67
N MET A 177 6.25 14.50 3.76
CA MET A 177 7.32 15.46 3.99
C MET A 177 7.04 16.71 3.19
N ALA A 178 7.15 17.87 3.82
CA ALA A 178 7.14 19.15 3.14
C ALA A 178 8.55 19.71 3.03
N ALA A 179 8.87 20.36 1.91
CA ALA A 179 10.03 21.22 1.81
C ALA A 179 9.59 22.63 1.44
N LYS A 180 10.28 23.61 2.03
CA LYS A 180 10.15 25.03 1.70
C LYS A 180 8.67 25.47 1.65
N PRO A 181 7.91 25.34 2.75
CA PRO A 181 6.48 25.66 2.75
C PRO A 181 6.20 27.12 2.33
N GLU A 182 7.15 28.03 2.56
CA GLU A 182 7.04 29.45 2.23
C GLU A 182 7.54 29.84 0.82
N SER A 183 7.98 28.90 -0.03
CA SER A 183 8.43 29.25 -1.39
C SER A 183 7.26 29.52 -2.34
N GLU A 184 7.54 30.15 -3.49
CA GLU A 184 6.54 30.30 -4.58
C GLU A 184 6.02 28.94 -5.09
N HIS A 185 6.80 27.88 -4.92
CA HIS A 185 6.46 26.51 -5.30
C HIS A 185 6.74 25.53 -4.16
N PRO A 186 5.85 25.45 -3.15
CA PRO A 186 5.98 24.48 -2.08
C PRO A 186 5.91 23.06 -2.63
N ARG A 187 6.61 22.15 -1.96
CA ARG A 187 6.72 20.75 -2.40
C ARG A 187 6.31 19.80 -1.29
N LEU A 188 5.63 18.74 -1.69
CA LEU A 188 5.26 17.62 -0.82
C LEU A 188 5.84 16.33 -1.40
N TRP A 189 6.36 15.48 -0.52
CA TRP A 189 6.68 14.10 -0.84
C TRP A 189 5.72 13.22 -0.09
N LEU A 190 5.03 12.36 -0.83
CA LEU A 190 4.20 11.30 -0.27
C LEU A 190 5.02 10.02 -0.26
N THR A 191 5.33 9.52 0.93
CA THR A 191 6.03 8.25 1.11
C THR A 191 5.04 7.15 1.42
N ILE A 192 4.94 6.17 0.52
CA ILE A 192 4.09 4.99 0.68
C ILE A 192 4.98 3.86 1.22
N GLY A 193 4.82 3.52 2.51
CA GLY A 193 5.71 2.57 3.18
C GLY A 193 7.16 3.08 3.28
N GLN A 194 8.15 2.19 3.14
CA GLN A 194 9.57 2.54 3.25
C GLN A 194 10.31 2.77 1.92
N ALA A 195 9.67 2.54 0.77
CA ALA A 195 10.41 2.35 -0.49
C ALA A 195 10.09 3.35 -1.61
N GLN A 196 8.94 4.03 -1.59
CA GLN A 196 8.52 4.91 -2.69
C GLN A 196 8.13 6.28 -2.19
N ALA A 197 8.80 7.32 -2.70
CA ALA A 197 8.45 8.71 -2.49
C ALA A 197 8.01 9.31 -3.84
N ILE A 198 6.81 9.87 -3.87
CA ILE A 198 6.30 10.62 -5.03
C ILE A 198 6.37 12.10 -4.69
N GLU A 199 7.01 12.89 -5.54
CA GLU A 199 7.12 14.34 -5.41
C GLU A 199 5.94 15.04 -6.07
N PHE A 200 5.33 15.98 -5.34
CA PHE A 200 4.25 16.83 -5.80
C PHE A 200 4.62 18.30 -5.64
N VAL A 201 4.31 19.09 -6.67
CA VAL A 201 4.57 20.54 -6.72
C VAL A 201 3.25 21.28 -6.74
N ARG A 202 3.15 22.37 -5.96
CA ARG A 202 1.95 23.19 -5.94
C ARG A 202 1.69 23.82 -7.32
N THR A 203 0.46 23.67 -7.81
CA THR A 203 -0.01 24.30 -9.05
C THR A 203 -1.08 25.36 -8.80
N LYS A 204 -1.79 25.31 -7.66
CA LYS A 204 -2.81 26.30 -7.27
C LYS A 204 -2.84 26.52 -5.77
#